data_AF-A0A3B9YVM9-F1
#
_entry.id   AF-A0A3B9YVM9-F1
#
_cell.length_a   1.000
_cell.length_b   1.000
_cell.length_c   1.000
_cell.angle_alpha   90.00
_cell.angle_beta   90.00
_cell.angle_gamma   90.00
#
_symmetry.space_group_name_H-M   'P 1'
#
loop_
_entity.id
_entity.type
_entity.pdbx_description
1 polymer ?
#
loop_
_entity_poly.entity_id
_entity_poly.type
_entity_poly.pdbx_seq_one_letter_code
_entity_poly.pdbx_strand_id
1 'polypeptide(L)' 'MELGCDGVLMNTAIAEAQDPVLMAHAMRHAVIAGRQAYKAGRMPKKRYADPSSPLAGLI' A
#
# COMPACT_ATOMS: atom_id res chain seq x y z
N MET A 1 6.07 -3.69 -3.71
CA MET A 1 7.17 -4.17 -2.83
C MET A 1 6.68 -5.07 -1.70
N GLU A 2 5.47 -4.85 -1.16
CA GLU A 2 4.87 -5.65 -0.07
C GLU A 2 4.72 -7.16 -0.35
N LEU A 3 4.79 -7.58 -1.61
CA LEU A 3 4.79 -8.98 -2.03
C LEU A 3 6.20 -9.62 -2.02
N GLY A 4 7.25 -8.84 -1.72
CA GLY A 4 8.63 -9.33 -1.67
C GLY A 4 9.47 -9.01 -2.90
N CYS A 5 8.96 -8.25 -3.87
CA CYS A 5 9.74 -7.83 -5.04
C CYS A 5 11.01 -7.06 -4.61
N ASP A 6 12.11 -7.24 -5.35
CA ASP A 6 13.38 -6.54 -5.10
C ASP A 6 13.45 -5.14 -5.73
N GLY A 7 12.67 -4.90 -6.77
CA GLY A 7 12.54 -3.60 -7.41
C GLY A 7 11.27 -3.50 -8.26
N VAL A 8 11.02 -2.31 -8.77
CA VAL A 8 9.96 -2.04 -9.75
C VAL A 8 10.55 -1.22 -10.89
N LEU A 9 10.28 -1.65 -12.12
CA LEU A 9 10.59 -0.90 -13.33
C LEU A 9 9.29 -0.31 -13.87
N MET A 10 9.28 1.00 -14.15
CA MET A 10 8.14 1.69 -14.77
C MET A 10 8.61 2.86 -15.62
N ASN A 11 7.83 3.21 -16.64
CA ASN A 11 8.08 4.36 -17.51
C ASN A 11 6.81 5.19 -17.73
N THR A 12 5.83 4.63 -18.46
CA THR A 12 4.60 5.33 -18.88
C THR A 12 3.86 6.01 -17.74
N ALA A 13 3.77 5.36 -16.57
CA ALA A 13 3.12 5.93 -15.39
C ALA A 13 3.74 7.25 -14.90
N ILE A 14 5.04 7.45 -15.09
CA ILE A 14 5.75 8.70 -14.78
C ILE A 14 5.71 9.63 -15.98
N ALA A 15 6.02 9.13 -17.17
CA ALA A 15 6.16 9.93 -18.39
C ALA A 15 4.85 10.59 -18.85
N GLU A 16 3.70 9.92 -18.63
CA GLU A 16 2.38 10.41 -19.03
C GLU A 16 1.58 11.03 -17.87
N ALA A 17 2.21 11.21 -16.69
CA ALA A 17 1.57 11.91 -15.59
C ALA A 17 1.43 13.41 -15.88
N GLN A 18 0.39 14.04 -15.32
CA GLN A 18 0.19 15.49 -15.47
C GLN A 18 1.34 16.31 -14.86
N ASP A 19 1.94 15.82 -13.78
CA ASP A 19 3.21 16.30 -13.22
C ASP A 19 4.19 15.10 -13.07
N PRO A 20 5.06 14.87 -14.07
CA PRO A 20 6.01 13.75 -14.06
C PRO A 20 7.01 13.78 -12.91
N VAL A 21 7.43 14.98 -12.48
CA VAL A 21 8.42 15.13 -11.40
C VAL A 21 7.78 14.75 -10.08
N LEU A 22 6.59 15.27 -9.80
CA LEU A 22 5.83 14.90 -8.62
C LEU A 22 5.49 13.40 -8.61
N MET A 23 5.12 12.83 -9.76
CA MET A 23 4.87 11.39 -9.88
C MET A 23 6.12 10.56 -9.59
N ALA A 24 7.30 10.96 -10.08
CA ALA A 24 8.55 10.28 -9.76
C ALA A 24 8.85 10.29 -8.25
N HIS A 25 8.61 11.43 -7.58
CA HIS A 25 8.72 11.52 -6.12
C HIS A 25 7.71 10.61 -5.41
N ALA A 26 6.45 10.60 -5.85
CA ALA A 26 5.40 9.74 -5.29
C ALA A 26 5.77 8.25 -5.42
N MET A 27 6.24 7.81 -6.59
CA MET A 27 6.63 6.43 -6.83
C MET A 27 7.86 6.02 -6.01
N ARG A 28 8.83 6.92 -5.82
CA ARG A 28 9.95 6.70 -4.90
C ARG A 28 9.47 6.39 -3.49
N HIS A 29 8.56 7.21 -2.96
CA HIS A 29 8.01 7.00 -1.62
C HIS A 29 7.18 5.72 -1.53
N ALA A 30 6.36 5.42 -2.54
CA ALA A 30 5.56 4.20 -2.59
C ALA A 30 6.43 2.92 -2.55
N VAL A 31 7.54 2.91 -3.30
CA VAL A 31 8.49 1.78 -3.30
C VAL A 31 9.14 1.60 -1.92
N ILE A 32 9.62 2.70 -1.30
CA ILE A 32 10.24 2.67 0.02
C ILE A 32 9.23 2.18 1.08
N ALA A 33 8.03 2.78 1.11
CA ALA A 33 6.97 2.42 2.03
C ALA A 33 6.59 0.94 1.89
N GLY A 34 6.39 0.47 0.67
CA GLY A 34 6.04 -0.93 0.43
C GLY A 34 7.17 -1.90 0.83
N ARG A 35 8.45 -1.52 0.69
CA ARG A 35 9.57 -2.38 1.13
C ARG A 35 9.69 -2.40 2.65
N GLN A 36 9.43 -1.27 3.31
CA GLN A 36 9.34 -1.21 4.76
C GLN A 36 8.18 -2.05 5.28
N ALA A 37 7.00 -1.96 4.67
CA ALA A 37 5.84 -2.78 5.02
C ALA A 37 6.08 -4.29 4.83
N TYR A 38 6.80 -4.68 3.78
CA TYR A 38 7.24 -6.08 3.61
C TYR A 38 8.13 -6.54 4.78
N LYS A 39 9.15 -5.74 5.13
CA LYS A 39 10.09 -6.06 6.22
C LYS A 39 9.44 -6.03 7.60
N ALA A 40 8.46 -5.15 7.81
CA ALA A 40 7.79 -4.98 9.09
C ALA A 40 6.83 -6.13 9.42
N GLY A 41 6.39 -6.91 8.43
CA GLY A 41 5.40 -7.97 8.62
C GLY A 41 4.00 -7.40 8.84
N ARG A 42 3.28 -7.14 7.75
CA ARG A 42 1.89 -6.64 7.79
C ARG A 42 0.96 -7.52 8.62
N MET A 43 -0.05 -6.89 9.23
CA MET A 43 -1.10 -7.58 9.99
C MET A 43 -1.76 -8.69 9.15
N PRO A 44 -1.99 -9.89 9.73
CA PRO A 44 -2.68 -10.96 9.04
C PRO A 44 -4.13 -10.56 8.72
N LYS A 45 -4.64 -11.01 7.57
CA LYS A 45 -6.06 -10.86 7.26
C LYS A 45 -6.88 -11.71 8.22
N LYS A 46 -7.81 -11.09 8.95
CA LYS A 46 -8.84 -11.82 9.70
C LYS A 46 -9.84 -12.44 8.70
N ARG A 47 -10.16 -13.73 8.88
CA ARG A 47 -11.17 -14.43 8.04
C ARG A 47 -12.60 -14.17 8.50
N TYR A 48 -12.77 -13.78 9.76
CA TYR A 48 -14.05 -13.44 10.36
C TYR A 48 -14.04 -11.95 10.70
N ALA A 49 -15.09 -11.25 10.30
CA ALA A 49 -15.28 -9.85 10.64
C ALA A 49 -15.92 -9.78 12.04
N ASP A 50 -15.24 -9.12 12.97
CA ASP A 50 -15.93 -8.51 14.11
C ASP A 50 -16.54 -7.20 13.59
N PRO A 51 -17.86 -7.03 13.58
CA PRO A 51 -18.47 -5.77 13.19
C PRO A 51 -18.01 -4.68 14.17
N SER A 52 -17.52 -3.56 13.63
CA SER A 52 -17.13 -2.39 14.43
C SER A 52 -18.32 -1.73 15.15
N SER A 53 -19.54 -2.07 14.73
CA SER A 53 -20.80 -1.71 15.36
C SER A 53 -21.53 -3.00 15.77
N PRO A 54 -21.25 -3.54 16.98
CA PRO A 54 -21.99 -4.69 17.47
C PRO A 54 -23.47 -4.32 17.60
N LEU A 55 -24.37 -5.16 17.06
CA LEU A 55 -25.81 -5.08 17.36
C LEU A 55 -26.12 -5.40 18.84
N ALA A 56 -25.12 -5.92 19.58
CA ALA A 56 -25.16 -6.15 21.02
C ALA A 56 -24.99 -4.82 21.79
N GLY A 57 -26.06 -4.03 21.84
CA GLY A 57 -26.06 -2.74 22.54
C GLY A 57 -27.28 -1.87 22.27
N LEU A 58 -28.14 -2.25 21.32
CA LEU A 58 -29.49 -1.66 21.17
C LEU A 58 -30.47 -2.43 22.07
N ILE A 59 -30.52 -2.08 23.36
CA ILE A 59 -31.69 -2.25 24.22
C ILE A 59 -31.96 -0.89 24.87
#